data_AF-A0A813U4E5-F1
#
_entry.id   AF-A0A813U4E5-F1
#
_cell.length_a   1.000
_cell.length_b   1.000
_cell.length_c   1.000
_cell.angle_alpha   90.00
_cell.angle_beta   90.00
_cell.angle_gamma   90.00
#
_symmetry.space_group_name_H-M   'P 1'
#
loop_
_entity.id
_entity.type
_entity.pdbx_description
1 polymer ?
#
loop_
_entity_poly.entity_id
_entity_poly.type
_entity_poly.pdbx_seq_one_letter_code
_entity_poly.pdbx_strand_id
1 'polypeptide(L)'
;MLIFKQALKECCRCGNYYQLGSLCLAADTTIEKIHFDNNDTVLHECIKLNNKQLARELIKFKFNIDVDGELGTPLVTAIHYNRLWAVEILLENGADLTKRHIDWPYLTLYEYCIQFAKIDIKIIINNYITSLIYKRKYTIIQKLIKDGWNIRLKKDDICKILTSSKKIFWAL
;
A
#
# COMPACT_ATOMS: atom_id res chain seq x y z
N MET A 1 22.46 -17.18 9.39
CA MET A 1 21.14 -16.64 8.96
C MET A 1 20.49 -15.72 10.01
N LEU A 2 20.44 -16.11 11.30
CA LEU A 2 19.82 -15.30 12.36
C LEU A 2 20.47 -13.92 12.58
N ILE A 3 21.82 -13.88 12.65
CA ILE A 3 22.60 -12.64 12.84
C ILE A 3 22.33 -11.63 11.72
N PHE A 4 22.21 -12.10 10.47
CA PHE A 4 21.91 -11.26 9.31
C PHE A 4 20.54 -10.60 9.42
N LYS A 5 19.49 -11.36 9.76
CA LYS A 5 18.13 -10.83 9.95
C LYS A 5 18.06 -9.84 11.12
N GLN A 6 18.80 -10.08 12.20
CA GLN A 6 18.85 -9.15 13.33
C GLN A 6 19.57 -7.85 12.98
N ALA A 7 20.69 -7.92 12.27
CA ALA A 7 21.40 -6.74 11.76
C ALA A 7 20.53 -5.93 10.77
N LEU A 8 19.75 -6.61 9.92
CA LEU A 8 18.79 -5.96 9.02
C LEU A 8 17.68 -5.21 9.78
N LYS A 9 17.11 -5.83 10.83
CA LYS A 9 16.13 -5.15 11.69
C LYS A 9 16.74 -3.91 12.32
N GLU A 10 17.97 -3.97 12.80
CA GLU A 10 18.66 -2.81 13.36
C GLU A 10 18.89 -1.71 12.33
N CYS A 11 19.25 -2.06 11.08
CA CYS A 11 19.33 -1.08 9.99
C CYS A 11 17.98 -0.39 9.73
N CYS A 12 16.88 -1.16 9.80
CA CYS A 12 15.52 -0.62 9.71
C CYS A 12 15.14 0.27 10.89
N ARG A 13 15.72 0.05 12.08
CA ARG A 13 15.54 0.92 13.25
C ARG A 13 16.36 2.21 13.13
N CYS A 14 17.65 2.10 12.80
CA CYS A 14 18.57 3.23 12.70
C CYS A 14 18.37 4.09 11.44
N GLY A 15 17.73 3.55 10.39
CA GLY A 15 17.51 4.25 9.12
C GLY A 15 18.75 4.38 8.25
N ASN A 16 19.75 3.52 8.45
CA ASN A 16 21.01 3.58 7.73
C ASN A 16 20.96 2.73 6.45
N TYR A 17 20.63 3.37 5.33
CA TYR A 17 20.59 2.70 4.02
C TYR A 17 21.96 2.19 3.56
N TYR A 18 23.05 2.90 3.88
CA TYR A 18 24.41 2.45 3.53
C TYR A 18 24.74 1.12 4.21
N GLN A 19 24.37 1.00 5.49
CA GLN A 19 24.56 -0.23 6.25
C GLN A 19 23.65 -1.35 5.72
N LEU A 20 22.45 -1.03 5.26
CA LEU A 20 21.58 -1.99 4.59
C LEU A 20 22.20 -2.48 3.27
N GLY A 21 22.77 -1.58 2.46
CA GLY A 21 23.47 -1.92 1.23
C GLY A 21 24.70 -2.79 1.44
N SER A 22 25.52 -2.48 2.45
CA SER A 22 26.71 -3.29 2.77
C SER A 22 26.34 -4.70 3.26
N LEU A 23 25.27 -4.82 4.05
CA LEU A 23 24.72 -6.13 4.46
C LEU A 23 24.24 -6.94 3.25
N CYS A 24 23.51 -6.32 2.31
CA CYS A 24 23.03 -7.00 1.11
C CYS A 24 24.19 -7.53 0.26
N LEU A 25 25.24 -6.72 0.08
CA LEU A 25 26.43 -7.11 -0.67
C LEU A 25 27.17 -8.27 0.01
N ALA A 26 27.34 -8.21 1.34
CA ALA A 26 28.00 -9.26 2.10
C ALA A 26 27.25 -10.60 2.06
N ALA A 27 25.92 -10.55 1.89
CA ALA A 27 25.08 -11.73 1.78
C ALA A 27 24.87 -12.22 0.33
N ASP A 28 25.43 -11.53 -0.67
CA ASP A 28 25.18 -11.77 -2.09
C ASP A 28 23.68 -11.82 -2.43
N THR A 29 22.91 -10.87 -1.88
CA THR A 29 21.46 -10.77 -2.06
C THR A 29 21.03 -9.37 -2.48
N THR A 30 19.82 -9.27 -3.04
CA THR A 30 19.17 -7.99 -3.34
C THR A 30 18.12 -7.67 -2.29
N ILE A 31 17.93 -6.38 -2.00
CA ILE A 31 16.97 -5.89 -0.99
C ILE A 31 15.56 -6.46 -1.21
N GLU A 32 15.14 -6.60 -2.46
CA GLU A 32 13.82 -7.13 -2.84
C GLU A 32 13.58 -8.58 -2.41
N LYS A 33 14.64 -9.39 -2.36
CA LYS A 33 14.55 -10.81 -2.00
C LYS A 33 14.66 -11.04 -0.50
N ILE A 34 14.86 -9.99 0.28
CA ILE A 34 15.00 -10.08 1.73
C ILE A 34 13.62 -10.10 2.36
N HIS A 35 13.31 -11.21 3.02
CA HIS A 35 12.13 -11.39 3.83
C HIS A 35 12.50 -11.72 5.28
N PHE A 36 11.76 -11.14 6.22
CA PHE A 36 11.77 -11.52 7.62
C PHE A 36 10.96 -12.81 7.85
N ASP A 37 10.98 -13.34 9.07
CA ASP A 37 10.35 -14.64 9.39
C ASP A 37 8.83 -14.63 9.21
N ASN A 38 8.19 -13.47 9.31
CA ASN A 38 6.77 -13.23 9.06
C ASN A 38 6.47 -12.86 7.59
N ASN A 39 7.40 -13.16 6.68
CA ASN A 39 7.34 -12.84 5.24
C ASN A 39 7.42 -11.36 4.88
N ASP A 40 7.54 -10.47 5.86
CA ASP A 40 7.68 -9.03 5.64
C ASP A 40 8.95 -8.71 4.83
N THR A 41 8.81 -7.82 3.86
CA THR A 41 9.97 -7.18 3.22
C THR A 41 10.55 -6.08 4.11
N VAL A 42 11.73 -5.58 3.74
CA VAL A 42 12.35 -4.40 4.37
C VAL A 42 11.39 -3.20 4.43
N LEU A 43 10.56 -3.02 3.39
CA LEU A 43 9.59 -1.92 3.36
C LEU A 43 8.49 -2.07 4.41
N HIS A 44 7.99 -3.30 4.64
CA HIS A 44 7.01 -3.57 5.71
C HIS A 44 7.59 -3.20 7.07
N GLU A 45 8.80 -3.67 7.37
CA GLU A 45 9.47 -3.41 8.65
C GLU A 45 9.71 -1.91 8.85
N CYS A 46 10.13 -1.17 7.82
CA CYS A 46 10.27 0.28 7.90
C CYS A 46 8.95 0.97 8.25
N ILE A 47 7.82 0.52 7.69
CA ILE A 47 6.49 1.07 7.99
C ILE A 47 6.08 0.74 9.43
N LYS A 48 6.27 -0.50 9.87
CA LYS A 48 6.02 -0.94 11.26
C LYS A 48 6.80 -0.08 12.26
N LEU A 49 8.09 0.10 12.01
CA LEU A 49 9.02 0.89 12.82
C LEU A 49 8.89 2.41 12.63
N ASN A 50 8.01 2.88 11.74
CA ASN A 50 7.82 4.29 11.39
C ASN A 50 9.07 4.99 10.81
N ASN A 51 9.97 4.22 10.19
CA ASN A 51 11.20 4.76 9.59
C ASN A 51 10.93 5.36 8.21
N LYS A 52 10.54 6.64 8.22
CA LYS A 52 10.20 7.39 7.00
C LYS A 52 11.38 7.55 6.04
N GLN A 53 12.58 7.75 6.58
CA GLN A 53 13.77 8.05 5.77
C GLN A 53 14.14 6.84 4.92
N LEU A 54 14.33 5.69 5.56
CA LEU A 54 14.70 4.47 4.86
C LEU A 54 13.59 4.00 3.92
N ALA A 55 12.32 4.09 4.33
CA ALA A 55 11.20 3.76 3.46
C ALA A 55 11.16 4.64 2.20
N ARG A 56 11.41 5.96 2.32
CA ARG A 56 11.46 6.86 1.15
C ARG A 56 12.59 6.51 0.19
N GLU A 57 13.75 6.13 0.73
CA GLU A 57 14.88 5.70 -0.11
C GLU A 57 14.54 4.40 -0.84
N LEU A 58 13.96 3.41 -0.15
CA LEU A 58 13.53 2.16 -0.76
C LEU A 58 12.47 2.37 -1.87
N ILE A 59 11.49 3.24 -1.65
CA ILE A 59 10.42 3.49 -2.64
C ILE A 59 10.96 4.15 -3.92
N LYS A 60 12.05 4.94 -3.84
CA LYS A 60 12.69 5.52 -5.04
C LYS A 60 13.19 4.46 -6.02
N PHE A 61 13.46 3.24 -5.56
CA PHE A 61 14.06 2.20 -6.38
C PHE A 61 13.07 1.44 -7.29
N LYS A 62 11.81 1.91 -7.44
CA LYS A 62 10.79 1.25 -8.28
C LYS A 62 10.62 -0.26 -7.98
N PHE A 63 10.89 -0.65 -6.74
CA PHE A 63 10.64 -1.99 -6.26
C PHE A 63 9.15 -2.32 -6.34
N ASN A 64 8.83 -3.61 -6.40
CA ASN A 64 7.43 -4.03 -6.29
C ASN A 64 6.86 -3.63 -4.92
N ILE A 65 5.92 -2.68 -4.91
CA ILE A 65 5.30 -2.14 -3.70
C ILE A 65 4.06 -2.93 -3.24
N ASP A 66 3.65 -3.96 -3.98
CA ASP A 66 2.47 -4.79 -3.68
C ASP A 66 2.85 -6.23 -3.28
N VAL A 67 4.04 -6.42 -2.71
CA VAL A 67 4.48 -7.71 -2.16
C VAL A 67 3.74 -7.99 -0.86
N ASP A 68 3.19 -9.18 -0.67
CA ASP A 68 2.47 -9.53 0.55
C ASP A 68 3.45 -9.90 1.69
N GLY A 69 3.28 -9.26 2.85
CA GLY A 69 3.95 -9.59 4.12
C GLY A 69 2.99 -10.27 5.11
N GLU A 70 3.18 -10.02 6.41
CA GLU A 70 2.42 -10.65 7.49
C GLU A 70 0.93 -10.27 7.48
N LEU A 71 0.63 -9.00 7.24
CA LEU A 71 -0.74 -8.45 7.29
C LEU A 71 -1.35 -8.24 5.89
N GLY A 72 -0.54 -8.37 4.84
CA GLY A 72 -0.86 -8.02 3.46
C GLY A 72 0.24 -7.15 2.88
N THR A 73 -0.09 -6.31 1.89
CA THR A 73 0.88 -5.42 1.22
C THR A 73 1.43 -4.32 2.14
N PRO A 74 2.51 -3.62 1.75
CA PRO A 74 3.00 -2.44 2.44
C PRO A 74 1.91 -1.39 2.69
N LEU A 75 0.97 -1.23 1.75
CA LEU A 75 -0.16 -0.31 1.90
C LEU A 75 -1.11 -0.77 3.01
N VAL A 76 -1.49 -2.05 3.03
CA VAL A 76 -2.31 -2.64 4.10
C VAL A 76 -1.62 -2.46 5.46
N THR A 77 -0.33 -2.74 5.53
CA THR A 77 0.48 -2.56 6.75
C THR A 77 0.50 -1.09 7.19
N ALA A 78 0.67 -0.14 6.27
CA ALA A 78 0.62 1.29 6.58
C ALA A 78 -0.74 1.70 7.16
N ILE A 79 -1.83 1.15 6.64
CA ILE A 79 -3.18 1.42 7.13
C ILE A 79 -3.38 0.84 8.53
N HIS A 80 -2.99 -0.41 8.75
CA HIS A 80 -3.08 -1.09 10.05
C HIS A 80 -2.37 -0.28 11.15
N TYR A 81 -1.11 0.10 10.92
CA TYR A 81 -0.27 0.86 11.87
C TYR A 81 -0.53 2.37 11.88
N ASN A 82 -1.56 2.86 11.17
CA ASN A 82 -1.91 4.28 11.08
C ASN A 82 -0.77 5.20 10.61
N ARG A 83 0.00 4.75 9.62
CA ARG A 83 1.16 5.47 9.06
C ARG A 83 0.74 6.35 7.87
N LEU A 84 0.14 7.51 8.15
CA LEU A 84 -0.37 8.45 7.14
C LEU A 84 0.63 8.74 6.01
N TRP A 85 1.87 9.07 6.38
CA TRP A 85 2.95 9.36 5.43
C TRP A 85 3.26 8.19 4.48
N ALA A 86 3.11 6.95 4.96
CA ALA A 86 3.40 5.77 4.15
C ALA A 86 2.25 5.51 3.19
N VAL A 87 1.00 5.70 3.65
CA VAL A 87 -0.19 5.63 2.79
C VAL A 87 -0.07 6.61 1.63
N GLU A 88 0.26 7.88 1.91
CA GLU A 88 0.42 8.91 0.87
C GLU A 88 1.45 8.50 -0.19
N ILE A 89 2.67 8.16 0.24
CA ILE A 89 3.76 7.85 -0.68
C ILE A 89 3.48 6.56 -1.47
N LEU A 90 2.89 5.53 -0.84
CA LEU A 90 2.55 4.28 -1.52
C LEU A 90 1.47 4.50 -2.58
N LEU A 91 0.44 5.29 -2.29
CA LEU A 91 -0.61 5.63 -3.26
C LEU A 91 -0.06 6.45 -4.44
N GLU A 92 0.84 7.40 -4.17
CA GLU A 92 1.54 8.17 -5.20
C GLU A 92 2.36 7.29 -6.15
N ASN A 93 2.94 6.20 -5.61
CA ASN A 93 3.70 5.21 -6.37
C ASN A 93 2.83 4.10 -6.99
N GLY A 94 1.50 4.19 -6.87
CA GLY A 94 0.57 3.32 -7.58
C GLY A 94 0.24 2.01 -6.86
N ALA A 95 0.35 1.97 -5.53
CA ALA A 95 -0.01 0.80 -4.75
C ALA A 95 -1.46 0.36 -5.00
N ASP A 96 -1.68 -0.95 -5.02
CA ASP A 96 -2.98 -1.55 -5.36
C ASP A 96 -3.95 -1.49 -4.17
N LEU A 97 -4.95 -0.62 -4.31
CA LEU A 97 -6.03 -0.44 -3.34
C LEU A 97 -7.03 -1.60 -3.26
N THR A 98 -6.98 -2.58 -4.18
CA THR A 98 -7.84 -3.78 -4.13
C THR A 98 -7.30 -4.90 -3.24
N LYS A 99 -6.08 -4.73 -2.74
CA LYS A 99 -5.48 -5.67 -1.78
C LYS A 99 -6.19 -5.56 -0.44
N ARG A 100 -6.21 -6.65 0.33
CA ARG A 100 -6.99 -6.76 1.57
C ARG A 100 -6.08 -7.16 2.72
N HIS A 101 -6.56 -6.89 3.93
CA HIS A 101 -5.89 -7.36 5.13
C HIS A 101 -6.03 -8.88 5.24
N ILE A 102 -4.94 -9.57 5.56
CA ILE A 102 -4.89 -11.03 5.65
C ILE A 102 -5.89 -11.55 6.71
N ASP A 103 -5.90 -10.94 7.90
CA ASP A 103 -6.87 -11.29 8.96
C ASP A 103 -8.31 -10.83 8.69
N TRP A 104 -8.53 -9.85 7.81
CA TRP A 104 -9.87 -9.33 7.46
C TRP A 104 -10.11 -9.38 5.93
N PRO A 105 -10.09 -10.58 5.33
CA PRO A 105 -10.06 -10.73 3.87
C PRO A 105 -11.41 -10.38 3.21
N TYR A 106 -12.49 -10.33 3.98
CA TYR A 106 -13.82 -10.00 3.47
C TYR A 106 -14.06 -8.49 3.36
N LEU A 107 -13.25 -7.67 4.04
CA LEU A 107 -13.38 -6.22 4.01
C LEU A 107 -12.54 -5.64 2.88
N THR A 108 -13.09 -4.68 2.14
CA THR A 108 -12.27 -3.78 1.32
C THR A 108 -11.38 -2.93 2.23
N LEU A 109 -10.27 -2.39 1.72
CA LEU A 109 -9.45 -1.47 2.51
C LEU A 109 -10.25 -0.25 2.99
N TYR A 110 -11.24 0.18 2.22
CA TYR A 110 -12.13 1.27 2.60
C TYR A 110 -13.00 0.91 3.81
N GLU A 111 -13.65 -0.25 3.79
CA GLU A 111 -14.46 -0.75 4.90
C GLU A 111 -13.60 -1.02 6.13
N TYR A 112 -12.40 -1.55 5.94
CA TYR A 112 -11.42 -1.74 7.01
C TYR A 112 -11.10 -0.41 7.71
N CYS A 113 -10.82 0.67 6.95
CA CYS A 113 -10.60 1.99 7.53
C CYS A 113 -11.81 2.51 8.32
N ILE A 114 -13.03 2.22 7.88
CA ILE A 114 -14.25 2.61 8.59
C ILE A 114 -14.41 1.80 9.89
N GLN A 115 -14.32 0.48 9.80
CA GLN A 115 -14.53 -0.43 10.92
C GLN A 115 -13.53 -0.19 12.06
N PHE A 116 -12.27 0.11 11.73
CA PHE A 116 -11.22 0.38 12.71
C PHE A 116 -10.94 1.87 12.94
N ALA A 117 -11.89 2.74 12.57
CA ALA A 117 -11.85 4.18 12.84
C ALA A 117 -10.56 4.90 12.35
N LYS A 118 -10.00 4.47 11.20
CA LYS A 118 -8.85 5.10 10.54
C LYS A 118 -9.29 6.31 9.70
N ILE A 119 -9.86 7.32 10.36
CA ILE A 119 -10.54 8.46 9.73
C ILE A 119 -9.58 9.26 8.83
N ASP A 120 -8.38 9.58 9.31
CA ASP A 120 -7.40 10.37 8.56
C ASP A 120 -6.94 9.65 7.28
N ILE A 121 -6.71 8.34 7.38
CA ILE A 121 -6.36 7.49 6.23
C ILE A 121 -7.50 7.47 5.22
N LYS A 122 -8.74 7.30 5.68
CA LYS A 122 -9.92 7.34 4.81
C LYS A 122 -9.99 8.67 4.03
N ILE A 123 -9.68 9.79 4.68
CA ILE A 123 -9.63 11.10 4.01
C ILE A 123 -8.53 11.12 2.93
N ILE A 124 -7.33 10.61 3.23
CA ILE A 124 -6.23 10.51 2.26
C ILE A 124 -6.65 9.67 1.03
N ILE A 125 -7.25 8.50 1.25
CA ILE A 125 -7.74 7.64 0.17
C ILE A 125 -8.82 8.35 -0.66
N ASN A 126 -9.76 9.05 -0.03
CA ASN A 126 -10.79 9.81 -0.75
C ASN A 126 -10.21 10.94 -1.60
N ASN A 127 -9.22 11.66 -1.07
CA ASN A 127 -8.50 12.70 -1.81
C ASN A 127 -7.76 12.10 -3.01
N TYR A 128 -7.13 10.93 -2.82
CA TYR A 128 -6.47 10.21 -3.89
C TYR A 128 -7.45 9.79 -4.99
N ILE A 129 -8.60 9.19 -4.64
CA ILE A 129 -9.65 8.81 -5.60
C ILE A 129 -10.15 10.04 -6.37
N THR A 130 -10.38 11.16 -5.68
CA THR A 130 -10.78 12.42 -6.32
C THR A 130 -9.73 12.90 -7.33
N SER A 131 -8.44 12.79 -6.98
CA SER A 131 -7.32 13.08 -7.88
C SER A 131 -7.31 12.14 -9.10
N LEU A 132 -7.60 10.86 -8.92
CA LEU A 132 -7.69 9.89 -10.03
C LEU A 132 -8.83 10.23 -11.00
N ILE A 133 -10.00 10.63 -10.48
CA ILE A 133 -11.15 11.09 -11.29
C ILE A 133 -10.75 12.31 -12.11
N TYR A 134 -10.13 13.31 -11.47
CA TYR A 134 -9.67 14.52 -12.14
C TYR A 134 -8.62 14.24 -13.24
N LYS A 135 -7.68 13.34 -12.95
CA LYS A 135 -6.66 12.86 -13.91
C LYS A 135 -7.21 11.88 -14.95
N ARG A 136 -8.52 11.57 -14.92
CA ARG A 136 -9.22 10.64 -15.83
C ARG A 136 -8.61 9.22 -15.84
N LYS A 137 -8.05 8.78 -14.71
CA LYS A 137 -7.51 7.42 -14.53
C LYS A 137 -8.63 6.43 -14.21
N TYR A 138 -9.57 6.29 -15.14
CA TYR A 138 -10.80 5.50 -14.96
C TYR A 138 -10.56 4.00 -14.80
N THR A 139 -9.44 3.46 -15.30
CA THR A 139 -9.09 2.05 -15.17
C THR A 139 -8.95 1.58 -13.73
N ILE A 140 -8.29 2.38 -12.88
CA ILE A 140 -8.14 2.10 -11.45
C ILE A 140 -9.51 2.16 -10.77
N ILE A 141 -10.32 3.18 -11.11
CA ILE A 141 -11.65 3.37 -10.52
C ILE A 141 -12.59 2.21 -10.88
N GLN A 142 -12.57 1.74 -12.13
CA GLN A 142 -13.31 0.55 -12.56
C GLN A 142 -12.91 -0.68 -11.74
N LYS A 143 -11.60 -0.86 -11.49
CA LYS A 143 -11.10 -1.97 -10.68
C LYS A 143 -11.62 -1.89 -9.23
N LEU A 144 -11.64 -0.70 -8.63
CA LEU A 144 -12.17 -0.48 -7.28
C LEU A 144 -13.67 -0.76 -7.18
N ILE A 145 -14.46 -0.28 -8.16
CA ILE A 145 -15.90 -0.54 -8.19
C ILE A 145 -16.17 -2.04 -8.33
N LYS A 146 -15.40 -2.74 -9.17
CA LYS A 146 -15.49 -4.20 -9.33
C LYS A 146 -15.12 -4.95 -8.04
N ASP A 147 -14.18 -4.41 -7.26
CA ASP A 147 -13.79 -4.94 -5.94
C ASP A 147 -14.84 -4.65 -4.85
N GLY A 148 -15.88 -3.88 -5.15
CA GLY A 148 -17.00 -3.60 -4.24
C GLY A 148 -16.97 -2.21 -3.58
N TRP A 149 -16.06 -1.33 -4.00
CA TRP A 149 -16.00 0.02 -3.44
C TRP A 149 -17.18 0.87 -3.88
N ASN A 150 -17.86 1.49 -2.91
CA ASN A 150 -18.91 2.47 -3.17
C ASN A 150 -18.29 3.87 -3.37
N ILE A 151 -17.97 4.20 -4.62
CA ILE A 151 -17.38 5.49 -5.01
C ILE A 151 -18.46 6.39 -5.61
N ARG A 152 -18.61 7.61 -5.06
CA ARG A 152 -19.53 8.61 -5.59
C ARG A 152 -18.96 9.26 -6.85
N LEU A 153 -19.63 9.07 -7.98
CA LEU A 153 -19.22 9.59 -9.30
C LEU A 153 -20.19 10.65 -9.82
N LYS A 154 -19.68 11.61 -10.61
CA LYS A 154 -20.52 12.56 -11.36
C LYS A 154 -21.04 11.89 -12.64
N LYS A 155 -22.21 12.33 -13.13
CA LYS A 155 -22.90 11.75 -14.29
C LYS A 155 -22.02 11.60 -15.53
N ASP A 156 -21.17 12.59 -15.81
CA ASP A 156 -20.27 12.56 -16.98
C ASP A 156 -19.12 11.54 -16.85
N ASP A 157 -18.68 11.26 -15.62
CA ASP A 157 -17.67 10.25 -15.33
C ASP A 157 -18.27 8.83 -15.35
N ILE A 158 -19.52 8.68 -14.89
CA ILE A 158 -20.26 7.40 -14.91
C ILE A 158 -20.29 6.81 -16.32
N CYS A 159 -20.63 7.61 -17.33
CA CYS A 159 -20.69 7.13 -18.72
C CYS A 159 -19.33 6.64 -19.23
N LYS A 160 -18.21 7.19 -18.76
CA LYS A 160 -16.86 6.77 -19.19
C LYS A 160 -16.33 5.57 -18.41
N ILE A 161 -16.75 5.45 -17.15
CA ILE A 161 -16.34 4.38 -16.23
C ILE A 161 -17.16 3.10 -16.48
N LEU A 162 -18.47 3.20 -16.73
CA LEU A 162 -19.38 2.04 -16.81
C LEU A 162 -19.72 1.59 -18.23
N THR A 163 -19.25 2.26 -19.29
CA THR A 163 -19.56 1.88 -20.69
C THR A 163 -19.01 0.51 -21.11
N SER A 164 -18.04 -0.04 -20.37
CA SER A 164 -17.53 -1.41 -20.59
C SER A 164 -18.24 -2.48 -19.76
N SER A 165 -19.12 -2.09 -18.82
CA SER A 165 -19.85 -3.02 -17.97
C SER A 165 -21.35 -2.76 -18.09
N LYS A 166 -21.98 -3.42 -19.06
CA LYS A 166 -23.44 -3.64 -19.02
C LYS A 166 -23.78 -4.47 -17.76
N LYS A 167 -23.91 -3.81 -16.61
CA LYS A 167 -24.76 -4.19 -15.47
C LYS A 167 -24.45 -3.29 -14.26
N ILE A 168 -25.53 -2.71 -13.71
CA ILE A 168 -25.75 -2.32 -12.30
C ILE A 168 -25.18 -0.93 -11.92
N PHE A 169 -25.93 0.06 -11.40
CA PHE A 169 -27.37 0.25 -11.15
C PHE A 169 -27.59 1.77 -11.06
N TRP A 170 -28.67 2.28 -11.68
CA TRP A 170 -29.28 3.54 -11.27
C TRP A 170 -30.28 3.19 -10.17
N ALA A 171 -30.12 3.74 -8.96
CA ALA A 171 -31.21 3.88 -8.00
C ALA A 171 -30.85 4.96 -6.97
N LEU A 172 -31.38 6.15 -7.23
CA LEU A 172 -31.65 7.30 -6.35
C LEU A 172 -30.46 7.95 -5.62
#